data_AF-A0A2S1GX87-F1
#
_entry.id   AF-A0A2S1GX87-F1
#
_cell.length_a   1.000
_cell.length_b   1.000
_cell.length_c   1.000
_cell.angle_alpha   90.00
_cell.angle_beta   90.00
_cell.angle_gamma   90.00
#
_symmetry.space_group_name_H-M   'P 1'
#
loop_
_entity.id
_entity.type
_entity.pdbx_description
1 polymer ?
#
loop_
_entity_poly.entity_id
_entity_poly.type
_entity_poly.pdbx_seq_one_letter_code
_entity_poly.pdbx_strand_id
1 'polypeptide(L)'
;MMKKITIVILLSLLLAGCFLPETIIDWVDFVKFDDTTYMSNYSKELASEQALGEVVSVVKFKLDGNITNSSYRSKNGDASYREKGTKIYEVKGAEGVYAVKDPQNKINGYQIYEENGNHRFENVEQRDIYKVEIHEMLSLGGYRFVNKLESEADIQAFLALLNDSEETLDFEPNFENRDPNYFEVLFYHDGPLVDRYTICFDGSTYYWYPFEVAVLTEEMANYMQ
;
A
#
# COMPACT_ATOMS: atom_id res chain seq x y z
N MET A 1 -7.58 32.18 59.29
CA MET A 1 -8.45 31.80 58.14
C MET A 1 -7.74 31.94 56.78
N MET A 2 -6.89 32.97 56.58
CA MET A 2 -6.19 33.23 55.30
C MET A 2 -5.16 32.16 54.86
N LYS A 3 -4.43 31.50 55.78
CA LYS A 3 -3.44 30.45 55.43
C LYS A 3 -4.03 29.21 54.75
N LYS A 4 -5.30 28.86 55.02
CA LYS A 4 -5.98 27.71 54.39
C LYS A 4 -6.40 28.01 52.94
N ILE A 5 -6.72 29.27 52.64
CA ILE A 5 -7.11 29.72 51.30
C ILE A 5 -5.89 29.77 50.36
N THR A 6 -4.73 30.19 50.87
CA THR A 6 -3.49 30.22 50.09
C THR A 6 -3.03 28.83 49.63
N ILE A 7 -3.23 27.80 50.47
CA ILE A 7 -2.89 26.41 50.13
C ILE A 7 -3.83 25.86 49.04
N VAL A 8 -5.12 26.21 49.07
CA VAL A 8 -6.10 25.77 48.07
C VAL A 8 -5.83 26.40 46.70
N ILE A 9 -5.43 27.68 46.67
CA ILE A 9 -5.05 28.38 45.42
C ILE A 9 -3.74 27.81 44.84
N LEU A 10 -2.77 27.47 45.69
CA LEU A 10 -1.52 26.84 45.27
C LEU A 10 -1.75 25.41 44.72
N LEU A 11 -2.69 24.66 45.30
CA LEU A 11 -3.07 23.33 44.81
C LEU A 11 -3.79 23.40 43.45
N SER A 12 -4.65 24.40 43.26
CA SER A 12 -5.42 24.56 42.00
C SER A 12 -4.54 25.05 40.84
N LEU A 13 -3.45 25.78 41.10
CA LEU A 13 -2.44 26.12 40.11
C LEU A 13 -1.58 24.91 39.67
N LEU A 14 -1.41 23.89 40.52
CA LEU A 14 -0.70 22.64 40.18
C LEU A 14 -1.55 21.67 39.34
N LEU A 15 -2.89 21.80 39.37
CA LEU A 15 -3.83 21.02 38.55
C LEU A 15 -4.06 21.62 37.16
N ALA A 16 -3.57 22.84 36.89
CA ALA A 16 -3.54 23.47 35.57
C ALA A 16 -2.32 23.03 34.73
N GLY A 17 -1.79 21.83 35.00
CA GLY A 17 -0.78 21.18 34.16
C GLY A 17 -1.37 20.91 32.78
N CYS A 18 -0.90 21.67 31.80
CA CYS A 18 -1.29 21.64 30.39
C CYS A 18 -1.69 20.24 29.88
N PHE A 19 -2.91 20.13 29.34
CA PHE A 19 -3.19 19.24 28.23
C PHE A 19 -2.26 19.67 27.08
N LEU A 20 -1.08 19.07 26.97
CA LEU A 20 -0.27 19.21 25.77
C LEU A 20 -0.98 18.44 24.66
N PRO A 21 -1.21 19.02 23.47
CA PRO A 21 -1.74 18.28 22.36
C PRO A 21 -0.76 17.13 22.04
N GLU A 22 -1.25 15.89 22.12
CA GLU A 22 -0.49 14.74 21.64
C GLU A 22 -0.24 14.95 20.14
N THR A 23 1.03 15.05 19.76
CA THR A 23 1.39 15.12 18.35
C THR A 23 1.24 13.72 17.77
N ILE A 24 0.26 13.55 16.89
CA ILE A 24 0.14 12.36 16.05
C ILE A 24 1.07 12.56 14.87
N ILE A 25 2.00 11.63 14.68
CA ILE A 25 2.92 11.63 13.54
C ILE A 25 2.34 10.69 12.49
N ASP A 26 2.08 11.22 11.31
CA ASP A 26 1.78 10.41 10.13
C ASP A 26 3.09 9.89 9.55
N TRP A 27 3.22 8.57 9.46
CA TRP A 27 4.45 7.91 9.03
C TRP A 27 4.34 7.54 7.56
N VAL A 28 5.48 7.47 6.87
CA VAL A 28 5.51 6.67 5.63
C VAL A 28 5.69 5.21 6.01
N ASP A 29 5.11 4.27 5.27
CA ASP A 29 5.30 2.84 5.54
C ASP A 29 6.74 2.42 5.19
N PHE A 30 7.50 2.01 6.21
CA PHE A 30 8.90 1.60 6.06
C PHE A 30 9.32 0.58 7.11
N VAL A 31 10.40 -0.13 6.80
CA VAL A 31 11.21 -0.92 7.73
C VAL A 31 12.66 -0.43 7.67
N LYS A 32 13.36 -0.39 8.82
CA LYS A 32 14.77 0.03 8.88
C LYS A 32 15.65 -1.08 9.43
N PHE A 33 16.67 -1.48 8.68
CA PHE A 33 17.72 -2.40 9.12
C PHE A 33 18.99 -2.21 8.29
N ASP A 34 20.12 -2.67 8.81
CA ASP A 34 21.44 -2.48 8.19
C ASP A 34 21.74 -1.03 7.79
N ASP A 35 21.28 -0.09 8.62
CA ASP A 35 21.37 1.36 8.46
C ASP A 35 20.59 1.93 7.26
N THR A 36 19.96 1.09 6.46
CA THR A 36 19.11 1.44 5.31
C THR A 36 17.63 1.47 5.70
N THR A 37 16.90 2.42 5.11
CA THR A 37 15.44 2.50 5.22
C THR A 37 14.83 1.96 3.94
N TYR A 38 13.98 0.95 4.06
CA TYR A 38 13.25 0.38 2.94
C TYR A 38 11.78 0.81 3.04
N MET A 39 11.29 1.45 2.00
CA MET A 39 9.92 1.97 1.91
C MET A 39 9.01 0.90 1.31
N SER A 40 7.73 0.90 1.70
CA SER A 40 6.76 0.00 1.08
C SER A 40 6.57 0.34 -0.40
N ASN A 41 6.54 -0.70 -1.22
CA ASN A 41 6.19 -0.62 -2.64
C ASN A 41 4.78 -1.17 -2.82
N TYR A 42 3.79 -0.28 -2.97
CA TYR A 42 2.38 -0.68 -3.12
C TYR A 42 2.04 -1.24 -4.49
N SER A 43 2.85 -0.94 -5.50
CA SER A 43 2.67 -1.39 -6.89
C SER A 43 3.33 -2.73 -7.17
N LYS A 44 3.88 -3.40 -6.15
CA LYS A 44 4.42 -4.74 -6.26
C LYS A 44 3.79 -5.69 -5.25
N GLU A 45 3.65 -6.93 -5.67
CA GLU A 45 3.27 -8.09 -4.87
C GLU A 45 4.34 -9.17 -5.03
N LEU A 46 4.42 -10.08 -4.06
CA LEU A 46 5.25 -11.28 -4.22
C LEU A 46 4.55 -12.24 -5.19
N ALA A 47 5.27 -12.83 -6.15
CA ALA A 47 4.67 -13.76 -7.11
C ALA A 47 4.21 -15.08 -6.48
N SER A 48 4.93 -15.55 -5.47
CA SER A 48 4.65 -16.80 -4.76
C SER A 48 5.46 -16.87 -3.47
N GLU A 49 4.95 -17.57 -2.45
CA GLU A 49 5.71 -17.83 -1.22
C GLU A 49 7.04 -18.55 -1.48
N GLN A 50 7.17 -19.26 -2.62
CA GLN A 50 8.42 -19.92 -3.01
C GLN A 50 9.57 -18.93 -3.27
N ALA A 51 9.23 -17.69 -3.62
CA ALA A 51 10.18 -16.60 -3.82
C ALA A 51 10.72 -16.02 -2.50
N LEU A 52 10.19 -16.41 -1.33
CA LEU A 52 10.76 -15.99 -0.05
C LEU A 52 12.11 -16.65 0.20
N GLY A 53 13.07 -15.84 0.60
CA GLY A 53 14.39 -16.23 1.10
C GLY A 53 14.41 -16.40 2.62
N GLU A 54 15.59 -16.19 3.19
CA GLU A 54 15.79 -16.27 4.63
C GLU A 54 15.25 -15.03 5.35
N VAL A 55 15.11 -15.11 6.67
CA VAL A 55 14.79 -13.94 7.50
C VAL A 55 16.06 -13.11 7.68
N VAL A 56 16.09 -11.92 7.10
CA VAL A 56 17.24 -11.01 7.18
C VAL A 56 17.18 -10.09 8.39
N SER A 57 15.97 -9.81 8.88
CA SER A 57 15.77 -8.92 10.03
C SER A 57 14.43 -9.19 10.72
N VAL A 58 14.28 -8.62 11.91
CA VAL A 58 13.06 -8.71 12.72
C VAL A 58 12.77 -7.33 13.30
N VAL A 59 11.52 -6.90 13.19
CA VAL A 59 11.04 -5.63 13.77
C VAL A 59 11.20 -5.68 15.30
N LYS A 60 11.90 -4.70 15.85
CA LYS A 60 12.16 -4.53 17.28
C LYS A 60 11.21 -3.52 17.91
N PHE A 61 10.70 -2.56 17.14
CA PHE A 61 9.86 -1.48 17.63
C PHE A 61 8.94 -0.92 16.54
N LYS A 62 7.65 -0.74 16.87
CA LYS A 62 6.67 -0.07 16.01
C LYS A 62 6.63 1.41 16.38
N LEU A 63 6.71 2.32 15.41
CA LEU A 63 6.71 3.76 15.66
C LEU A 63 5.30 4.32 15.80
N ASP A 64 4.37 3.88 14.95
CA ASP A 64 2.97 4.29 14.99
C ASP A 64 2.35 4.02 16.37
N GLY A 65 1.64 5.03 16.88
CA GLY A 65 1.06 5.04 18.22
C GLY A 65 2.04 5.01 19.41
N ASN A 66 3.36 4.95 19.17
CA ASN A 66 4.38 4.83 20.22
C ASN A 66 5.35 6.01 20.28
N ILE A 67 5.42 6.83 19.22
CA ILE A 67 6.29 8.01 19.15
C ILE A 67 5.44 9.27 18.99
N THR A 68 5.60 10.19 19.93
CA THR A 68 4.98 11.53 19.89
C THR A 68 6.00 12.66 19.67
N ASN A 69 7.30 12.35 19.73
CA ASN A 69 8.37 13.31 19.49
C ASN A 69 8.69 13.37 17.99
N SER A 70 8.31 14.47 17.33
CA SER A 70 8.59 14.72 15.91
C SER A 70 10.09 14.79 15.56
N SER A 71 10.97 14.96 16.56
CA SER A 71 12.42 14.92 16.39
C SER A 71 13.00 13.51 16.51
N TYR A 72 12.17 12.47 16.68
CA TYR A 72 12.64 11.09 16.68
C TYR A 72 13.37 10.77 15.36
N ARG A 73 14.39 9.92 15.47
CA ARG A 73 15.17 9.42 14.33
C ARG A 73 15.10 7.90 14.37
N SER A 74 14.59 7.32 13.30
CA SER A 74 14.48 5.87 13.18
C SER A 74 15.86 5.20 13.22
N LYS A 75 15.90 4.00 13.81
CA LYS A 75 17.09 3.17 13.96
C LYS A 75 16.80 1.73 13.52
N ASN A 76 17.84 0.91 13.41
CA ASN A 76 17.69 -0.48 12.96
C ASN A 76 16.76 -1.28 13.87
N GLY A 77 15.79 -1.96 13.25
CA GLY A 77 14.70 -2.67 13.90
C GLY A 77 13.43 -1.84 14.07
N ASP A 78 13.42 -0.55 13.73
CA ASP A 78 12.19 0.23 13.70
C ASP A 78 11.38 -0.09 12.44
N ALA A 79 10.06 -0.12 12.59
CA ALA A 79 9.11 -0.09 11.50
C ALA A 79 8.01 0.92 11.81
N SER A 80 7.47 1.61 10.82
CA SER A 80 6.39 2.56 11.07
C SER A 80 5.13 1.87 11.56
N TYR A 81 4.64 0.87 10.82
CA TYR A 81 3.36 0.21 11.12
C TYR A 81 3.46 -1.26 11.55
N ARG A 82 4.61 -1.92 11.32
CA ARG A 82 4.73 -3.37 11.60
C ARG A 82 4.95 -3.62 13.08
N GLU A 83 4.26 -4.63 13.62
CA GLU A 83 4.37 -5.01 15.03
C GLU A 83 5.75 -5.59 15.37
N LYS A 84 6.18 -5.41 16.63
CA LYS A 84 7.40 -6.04 17.15
C LYS A 84 7.35 -7.57 16.96
N GLY A 85 8.45 -8.14 16.49
CA GLY A 85 8.58 -9.58 16.21
C GLY A 85 8.22 -9.95 14.77
N THR A 86 7.71 -9.00 13.97
CA THR A 86 7.46 -9.23 12.55
C THR A 86 8.77 -9.53 11.82
N LYS A 87 8.79 -10.63 11.07
CA LYS A 87 9.95 -11.06 10.27
C LYS A 87 9.99 -10.32 8.94
N ILE A 88 11.18 -9.96 8.53
CA ILE A 88 11.49 -9.37 7.22
C ILE A 88 12.28 -10.42 6.46
N TYR A 89 11.75 -10.84 5.32
CA TYR A 89 12.34 -11.88 4.47
C TYR A 89 13.04 -11.25 3.28
N GLU A 90 14.15 -11.85 2.85
CA GLU A 90 14.71 -11.61 1.52
C GLU A 90 13.74 -12.10 0.43
N VAL A 91 13.76 -11.46 -0.73
CA VAL A 91 13.10 -11.98 -1.94
C VAL A 91 14.14 -12.61 -2.86
N LYS A 92 14.05 -13.92 -3.09
CA LYS A 92 14.98 -14.66 -3.95
C LYS A 92 14.95 -14.11 -5.37
N GLY A 93 16.13 -13.78 -5.90
CA GLY A 93 16.28 -13.26 -7.26
C GLY A 93 15.97 -11.77 -7.39
N ALA A 94 15.77 -11.03 -6.29
CA ALA A 94 15.59 -9.58 -6.29
C ALA A 94 16.42 -8.94 -5.17
N GLU A 95 17.65 -8.52 -5.49
CA GLU A 95 18.56 -7.88 -4.54
C GLU A 95 17.98 -6.54 -4.05
N GLY A 96 18.10 -6.27 -2.74
CA GLY A 96 17.57 -5.04 -2.13
C GLY A 96 16.06 -5.00 -1.99
N VAL A 97 15.36 -6.12 -2.27
CA VAL A 97 13.91 -6.24 -2.14
C VAL A 97 13.56 -7.21 -1.01
N TYR A 98 12.62 -6.79 -0.17
CA TYR A 98 12.23 -7.51 1.05
C TYR A 98 10.73 -7.69 1.14
N ALA A 99 10.31 -8.77 1.79
CA ALA A 99 8.91 -9.12 1.96
C ALA A 99 8.54 -9.19 3.44
N VAL A 100 7.38 -8.64 3.78
CA VAL A 100 6.77 -8.74 5.12
C VAL A 100 5.35 -9.28 4.97
N LYS A 101 5.01 -10.29 5.78
CA LYS A 101 3.70 -10.94 5.72
C LYS A 101 2.56 -9.96 6.04
N ASP A 102 1.59 -9.86 5.14
CA ASP A 102 0.42 -8.98 5.21
C ASP A 102 -0.80 -9.59 4.49
N PRO A 103 -1.33 -10.74 4.98
CA PRO A 103 -2.41 -11.47 4.31
C PRO A 103 -3.76 -10.74 4.35
N GLN A 104 -3.86 -9.62 5.07
CA GLN A 104 -5.07 -8.80 5.11
C GLN A 104 -5.13 -7.82 3.94
N ASN A 105 -4.00 -7.25 3.54
CA ASN A 105 -3.94 -6.16 2.56
C ASN A 105 -3.26 -6.54 1.24
N LYS A 106 -2.75 -7.77 1.14
CA LYS A 106 -2.00 -8.26 -0.02
C LYS A 106 -2.60 -9.54 -0.55
N ILE A 107 -2.79 -9.59 -1.87
CA ILE A 107 -3.41 -10.72 -2.55
C ILE A 107 -2.55 -11.96 -2.40
N ASN A 108 -1.23 -11.81 -2.57
CA ASN A 108 -0.26 -12.89 -2.36
C ASN A 108 0.31 -12.89 -0.94
N GLY A 109 -0.22 -12.05 -0.06
CA GLY A 109 0.00 -12.08 1.38
C GLY A 109 1.31 -11.48 1.88
N TYR A 110 2.05 -10.74 1.05
CA TYR A 110 3.29 -10.07 1.45
C TYR A 110 3.38 -8.65 0.89
N GLN A 111 3.66 -7.69 1.77
CA GLN A 111 4.05 -6.34 1.38
C GLN A 111 5.53 -6.33 0.99
N ILE A 112 5.82 -5.69 -0.14
CA ILE A 112 7.17 -5.50 -0.67
C ILE A 112 7.79 -4.21 -0.13
N TYR A 113 9.08 -4.25 0.19
CA TYR A 113 9.88 -3.11 0.66
C TYR A 113 11.20 -3.01 -0.13
N GLU A 114 11.58 -1.79 -0.52
CA GLU A 114 12.81 -1.50 -1.28
C GLU A 114 13.33 -0.07 -0.97
N GLU A 115 14.59 0.23 -1.30
CA GLU A 115 15.24 1.49 -0.90
C GLU A 115 14.74 2.72 -1.68
N ASN A 116 14.39 2.56 -2.96
CA ASN A 116 13.92 3.64 -3.83
C ASN A 116 12.92 3.11 -4.86
N GLY A 117 11.67 3.55 -4.76
CA GLY A 117 10.59 3.10 -5.63
C GLY A 117 9.95 4.23 -6.43
N ASN A 118 10.04 4.18 -7.75
CA ASN A 118 9.26 5.04 -8.66
C ASN A 118 8.22 4.15 -9.38
N HIS A 119 6.95 4.28 -9.00
CA HIS A 119 5.93 3.26 -9.26
C HIS A 119 4.77 3.76 -10.14
N ARG A 120 5.08 4.36 -11.29
CA ARG A 120 4.05 4.72 -12.28
C ARG A 120 3.77 3.53 -13.20
N PHE A 121 2.49 3.29 -13.52
CA PHE A 121 2.07 2.25 -14.46
C PHE A 121 2.72 2.41 -15.84
N GLU A 122 2.92 3.65 -16.29
CA GLU A 122 3.64 3.99 -17.53
C GLU A 122 5.06 3.39 -17.59
N ASN A 123 5.64 3.01 -16.45
CA ASN A 123 6.95 2.39 -16.35
C ASN A 123 6.89 0.85 -16.25
N VAL A 124 5.71 0.24 -16.31
CA VAL A 124 5.58 -1.22 -16.34
C VAL A 124 6.20 -1.73 -17.63
N GLU A 125 7.16 -2.63 -17.49
CA GLU A 125 7.59 -3.43 -18.62
C GLU A 125 6.44 -4.37 -19.00
N GLN A 126 5.69 -4.00 -20.04
CA GLN A 126 4.57 -4.82 -20.52
C GLN A 126 5.04 -6.07 -21.29
N ARG A 127 6.36 -6.23 -21.44
CA ARG A 127 6.97 -7.40 -22.06
C ARG A 127 6.93 -8.58 -21.08
N ASP A 128 6.79 -9.78 -21.64
CA ASP A 128 6.89 -11.04 -20.89
C ASP A 128 5.80 -11.26 -19.80
N ILE A 129 4.68 -10.53 -19.88
CA ILE A 129 3.48 -10.82 -19.09
C ILE A 129 2.87 -12.13 -19.59
N TYR A 130 2.90 -13.17 -18.75
CA TYR A 130 2.35 -14.48 -19.07
C TYR A 130 1.01 -14.77 -18.37
N LYS A 131 0.66 -13.98 -17.35
CA LYS A 131 -0.60 -14.11 -16.62
C LYS A 131 -1.06 -12.77 -16.07
N VAL A 132 -2.36 -12.51 -16.16
CA VAL A 132 -3.03 -11.40 -15.49
C VAL A 132 -4.07 -11.95 -14.54
N GLU A 133 -4.13 -11.44 -13.32
CA GLU A 133 -5.22 -11.71 -12.38
C GLU A 133 -5.93 -10.42 -12.00
N ILE A 134 -7.24 -10.48 -11.88
CA ILE A 134 -8.08 -9.34 -11.52
C ILE A 134 -8.83 -9.71 -10.25
N HIS A 135 -8.76 -8.82 -9.26
CA HIS A 135 -9.40 -9.00 -7.96
C HIS A 135 -10.16 -7.74 -7.56
N GLU A 136 -11.41 -7.88 -7.16
CA GLU A 136 -12.19 -6.78 -6.59
C GLU A 136 -11.87 -6.63 -5.10
N MET A 137 -11.56 -5.41 -4.66
CA MET A 137 -11.39 -5.08 -3.25
C MET A 137 -12.76 -4.99 -2.57
N LEU A 138 -12.91 -5.66 -1.44
CA LEU A 138 -14.16 -5.67 -0.67
C LEU A 138 -14.17 -4.55 0.37
N SER A 139 -15.33 -3.94 0.61
CA SER A 139 -15.48 -2.81 1.55
C SER A 139 -15.10 -3.12 3.00
N LEU A 140 -15.12 -4.40 3.39
CA LEU A 140 -14.71 -4.88 4.72
C LEU A 140 -13.25 -5.35 4.77
N GLY A 141 -12.48 -5.09 3.71
CA GLY A 141 -11.11 -5.58 3.53
C GLY A 141 -11.05 -6.93 2.82
N GLY A 142 -9.88 -7.21 2.24
CA GLY A 142 -9.64 -8.40 1.43
C GLY A 142 -10.09 -8.26 -0.03
N TYR A 143 -10.00 -9.38 -0.74
CA TYR A 143 -10.10 -9.42 -2.20
C TYR A 143 -10.99 -10.58 -2.65
N ARG A 144 -11.82 -10.32 -3.67
CA ARG A 144 -12.58 -11.33 -4.39
C ARG A 144 -11.93 -11.51 -5.76
N PHE A 145 -11.51 -12.74 -6.07
CA PHE A 145 -11.06 -13.08 -7.42
C PHE A 145 -12.19 -12.84 -8.43
N VAL A 146 -11.87 -12.15 -9.52
CA VAL A 146 -12.79 -11.81 -10.60
C VAL A 146 -12.43 -12.61 -11.84
N ASN A 147 -11.18 -12.47 -12.31
CA ASN A 147 -10.79 -13.04 -13.59
C ASN A 147 -9.29 -13.40 -13.64
N LYS A 148 -8.93 -14.27 -14.58
CA LYS A 148 -7.56 -14.65 -14.89
C LYS A 148 -7.37 -14.81 -16.40
N LEU A 149 -6.35 -14.15 -16.93
CA LEU A 149 -5.94 -14.24 -18.33
C LEU A 149 -4.59 -14.96 -18.41
N GLU A 150 -4.52 -16.01 -19.23
CA GLU A 150 -3.29 -16.80 -19.45
C GLU A 150 -2.99 -16.99 -20.94
N SER A 151 -3.93 -16.66 -21.83
CA SER A 151 -3.69 -16.72 -23.27
C SER A 151 -3.04 -15.43 -23.74
N GLU A 152 -2.04 -15.53 -24.60
CA GLU A 152 -1.35 -14.36 -25.17
C GLU A 152 -2.35 -13.43 -25.87
N ALA A 153 -3.33 -13.98 -26.58
CA ALA A 153 -4.36 -13.19 -27.27
C ALA A 153 -5.22 -12.37 -26.30
N ASP A 154 -5.69 -12.98 -25.21
CA ASP A 154 -6.54 -12.28 -24.22
C ASP A 154 -5.74 -11.24 -23.43
N ILE A 155 -4.48 -11.57 -23.09
CA ILE A 155 -3.58 -10.63 -22.40
C ILE A 155 -3.32 -9.42 -23.30
N GLN A 156 -2.98 -9.62 -24.58
CA GLN A 156 -2.73 -8.51 -25.50
C GLN A 156 -3.99 -7.68 -25.78
N ALA A 157 -5.15 -8.32 -25.89
CA ALA A 157 -6.43 -7.60 -26.02
C ALA A 157 -6.70 -6.73 -24.79
N PHE A 158 -6.49 -7.27 -23.58
CA PHE A 158 -6.65 -6.51 -22.34
C PHE A 158 -5.66 -5.34 -22.22
N LEU A 159 -4.37 -5.58 -22.51
CA LEU A 159 -3.35 -4.53 -22.50
C LEU A 159 -3.65 -3.42 -23.51
N ALA A 160 -4.23 -3.75 -24.67
CA ALA A 160 -4.64 -2.75 -25.65
C ALA A 160 -5.69 -1.78 -25.07
N LEU A 161 -6.69 -2.29 -24.32
CA LEU A 161 -7.69 -1.44 -23.66
C LEU A 161 -7.07 -0.54 -22.59
N LEU A 162 -6.09 -1.06 -21.84
CA LEU A 162 -5.37 -0.28 -20.82
C LEU A 162 -4.54 0.85 -21.43
N ASN A 163 -3.90 0.58 -22.58
CA ASN A 163 -3.06 1.54 -23.29
C ASN A 163 -3.86 2.59 -24.08
N ASP A 164 -5.14 2.32 -24.36
CA ASP A 164 -6.08 3.25 -25.01
C ASP A 164 -6.71 4.24 -24.00
N SER A 165 -6.20 4.29 -22.76
CA SER A 165 -6.69 5.25 -21.76
C SER A 165 -6.48 6.69 -22.20
N GLU A 166 -7.48 7.53 -22.01
CA GLU A 166 -7.44 8.95 -22.39
C GLU A 166 -7.43 9.85 -21.15
N GLU A 167 -6.51 10.83 -21.13
CA GLU A 167 -6.52 11.87 -20.11
C GLU A 167 -7.67 12.86 -20.36
N THR A 168 -8.65 12.86 -19.47
CA THR A 168 -9.78 13.79 -19.46
C THR A 168 -9.63 14.72 -18.26
N LEU A 169 -9.05 15.90 -18.46
CA LEU A 169 -8.69 16.83 -17.38
C LEU A 169 -9.87 17.30 -16.51
N ASP A 170 -11.08 17.34 -17.08
CA ASP A 170 -12.30 17.76 -16.40
C ASP A 170 -13.12 16.56 -15.87
N PHE A 171 -12.58 15.34 -15.93
CA PHE A 171 -13.26 14.18 -15.39
C PHE A 171 -13.20 14.18 -13.86
N GLU A 172 -14.37 14.08 -13.24
CA GLU A 172 -14.54 13.88 -11.81
C GLU A 172 -15.33 12.57 -11.60
N PRO A 173 -14.80 11.59 -10.85
CA PRO A 173 -15.52 10.36 -10.59
C PRO A 173 -16.84 10.60 -9.84
N ASN A 174 -17.86 9.81 -10.14
CA ASN A 174 -19.17 9.93 -9.51
C ASN A 174 -19.25 9.20 -8.16
N PHE A 175 -19.37 9.95 -7.07
CA PHE A 175 -19.53 9.42 -5.70
C PHE A 175 -20.94 9.61 -5.12
N GLU A 176 -21.93 10.06 -5.89
CA GLU A 176 -23.22 10.51 -5.35
C GLU A 176 -24.02 9.38 -4.67
N ASN A 177 -24.00 8.18 -5.25
CA ASN A 177 -24.90 7.09 -4.84
C ASN A 177 -24.18 5.90 -4.19
N ARG A 178 -22.86 5.78 -4.36
CA ARG A 178 -22.03 4.72 -3.78
C ARG A 178 -20.55 5.06 -3.90
N ASP A 179 -19.74 4.43 -3.07
CA ASP A 179 -18.29 4.39 -3.26
C ASP A 179 -17.94 3.60 -4.54
N PRO A 180 -16.86 3.94 -5.25
CA PRO A 180 -16.39 3.17 -6.40
C PRO A 180 -16.02 1.74 -6.02
N ASN A 181 -16.14 0.85 -6.98
CA ASN A 181 -15.53 -0.48 -6.89
C ASN A 181 -14.06 -0.34 -7.28
N TYR A 182 -13.18 -1.00 -6.53
CA TYR A 182 -11.74 -1.01 -6.78
C TYR A 182 -11.32 -2.39 -7.25
N PHE A 183 -10.59 -2.45 -8.35
CA PHE A 183 -10.05 -3.67 -8.94
C PHE A 183 -8.54 -3.61 -8.91
N GLU A 184 -7.92 -4.57 -8.21
CA GLU A 184 -6.49 -4.80 -8.26
C GLU A 184 -6.18 -5.74 -9.44
N VAL A 185 -5.33 -5.26 -10.32
CA VAL A 185 -4.85 -5.99 -11.50
C VAL A 185 -3.40 -6.36 -11.28
N LEU A 186 -3.13 -7.66 -11.30
CA LEU A 186 -1.83 -8.26 -11.08
C LEU A 186 -1.26 -8.76 -12.40
N PHE A 187 -0.13 -8.21 -12.82
CA PHE A 187 0.61 -8.61 -14.03
C PHE A 187 1.82 -9.44 -13.64
N TYR A 188 1.77 -10.73 -13.98
CA TYR A 188 2.83 -11.69 -13.66
C TYR A 188 3.82 -11.78 -14.80
N HIS A 189 5.09 -11.66 -14.43
CA HIS A 189 6.26 -11.81 -15.29
C HIS A 189 7.13 -12.96 -14.81
N ASP A 190 8.11 -13.36 -15.61
CA ASP A 190 9.17 -14.26 -15.16
C ASP A 190 10.00 -13.58 -14.06
N GLY A 191 9.69 -13.89 -12.80
CA GLY A 191 10.38 -13.30 -11.67
C GLY A 191 9.68 -13.50 -10.32
N PRO A 192 10.29 -13.00 -9.24
CA PRO A 192 9.75 -13.15 -7.89
C PRO A 192 8.67 -12.11 -7.54
N LEU A 193 8.48 -11.10 -8.38
CA LEU A 193 7.56 -9.98 -8.15
C LEU A 193 6.49 -9.90 -9.22
N VAL A 194 5.35 -9.35 -8.83
CA VAL A 194 4.17 -9.10 -9.67
C VAL A 194 3.88 -7.62 -9.63
N ASP A 195 3.57 -7.06 -10.78
CA ASP A 195 3.11 -5.69 -10.92
C ASP A 195 1.65 -5.58 -10.50
N ARG A 196 1.31 -4.63 -9.62
CA ARG A 196 -0.03 -4.43 -9.08
C ARG A 196 -0.51 -3.00 -9.35
N TYR A 197 -1.69 -2.88 -9.94
CA TYR A 197 -2.32 -1.59 -10.24
C TYR A 197 -3.80 -1.60 -9.93
N THR A 198 -4.32 -0.43 -9.57
CA THR A 198 -5.71 -0.27 -9.19
C THR A 198 -6.50 0.43 -10.28
N ILE A 199 -7.60 -0.19 -10.71
CA ILE A 199 -8.60 0.37 -11.60
C ILE A 199 -9.87 0.59 -10.79
N CYS A 200 -10.48 1.76 -10.92
CA CYS A 200 -11.72 2.11 -10.24
C CYS A 200 -12.90 2.06 -11.19
N PHE A 201 -14.09 1.81 -10.65
CA PHE A 201 -15.37 1.94 -11.36
C PHE A 201 -16.38 2.68 -10.50
N ASP A 202 -16.77 3.89 -10.91
CA ASP A 202 -17.71 4.74 -10.16
C ASP A 202 -19.19 4.37 -10.34
N GLY A 203 -19.49 3.33 -11.15
CA GLY A 203 -20.85 2.98 -11.55
C GLY A 203 -21.20 3.36 -12.98
N SER A 204 -20.36 4.17 -13.62
CA SER A 204 -20.49 4.57 -15.01
C SER A 204 -19.18 4.42 -15.79
N THR A 205 -18.05 4.76 -15.18
CA THR A 205 -16.77 4.97 -15.87
C THR A 205 -15.66 4.22 -15.16
N TYR A 206 -14.80 3.57 -15.95
CA TYR A 206 -13.55 2.97 -15.47
C TYR A 206 -12.42 4.01 -15.55
N TYR A 207 -11.55 4.05 -14.56
CA TYR A 207 -10.41 4.99 -14.55
C TYR A 207 -9.26 4.46 -13.69
N TRP A 208 -8.06 4.98 -13.91
CA TRP A 208 -6.88 4.63 -13.13
C TRP A 208 -6.87 5.30 -11.76
N TYR A 209 -6.44 4.56 -10.72
CA TYR A 209 -6.10 5.15 -9.43
C TYR A 209 -4.57 5.23 -9.27
N PRO A 210 -4.02 6.31 -8.67
CA PRO A 210 -4.70 7.52 -8.19
C PRO A 210 -4.91 8.59 -9.27
N PHE A 211 -4.68 8.28 -10.55
CA PHE A 211 -4.77 9.24 -11.66
C PHE A 211 -6.19 9.30 -12.21
N GLU A 212 -7.10 9.87 -11.42
CA GLU A 212 -8.55 9.89 -11.69
C GLU A 212 -8.89 10.42 -13.10
N VAL A 213 -8.07 11.32 -13.65
CA VAL A 213 -8.25 11.88 -15.00
C VAL A 213 -7.98 10.91 -16.15
N ALA A 214 -7.33 9.77 -15.92
CA ALA A 214 -7.03 8.79 -16.98
C ALA A 214 -8.17 7.77 -17.08
N VAL A 215 -9.08 8.02 -18.02
CA VAL A 215 -10.32 7.27 -18.23
C VAL A 215 -10.07 6.07 -19.15
N LEU A 216 -10.71 4.97 -18.83
CA LEU A 216 -10.67 3.71 -19.58
C LEU A 216 -12.00 3.47 -20.31
N THR A 217 -11.93 2.73 -21.41
CA THR A 217 -13.09 2.34 -22.22
C THR A 217 -14.09 1.47 -21.45
N GLU A 218 -15.37 1.54 -21.84
CA GLU A 218 -16.44 0.68 -21.28
C GLU A 218 -16.21 -0.81 -21.54
N GLU A 219 -15.38 -1.16 -22.55
CA GLU A 219 -15.01 -2.55 -22.86
C GLU A 219 -14.28 -3.24 -21.71
N MET A 220 -13.73 -2.49 -20.76
CA MET A 220 -13.16 -3.01 -19.51
C MET A 220 -14.15 -3.88 -18.73
N ALA A 221 -15.47 -3.62 -18.87
CA ALA A 221 -16.51 -4.42 -18.26
C ALA A 221 -16.45 -5.91 -18.64
N ASN A 222 -15.89 -6.26 -19.80
CA ASN A 222 -15.72 -7.64 -20.24
C ASN A 222 -14.74 -8.45 -19.38
N TYR A 223 -13.86 -7.76 -18.62
CA TYR A 223 -12.82 -8.38 -17.80
C TYR A 223 -13.09 -8.28 -16.29
N MET A 224 -13.97 -7.37 -15.88
CA MET A 224 -14.14 -6.91 -14.50
C MET A 224 -15.42 -7.44 -13.81
N GLN A 225 -16.07 -8.48 -14.36
CA GLN A 225 -17.32 -9.05 -13.85
C GLN A 225 -17.14 -10.43 -13.22
#